data_AF-A0A7Y4SD11-F1
#
_entry.id   AF-A0A7Y4SD11-F1
#
_cell.length_a   1.000
_cell.length_b   1.000
_cell.length_c   1.000
_cell.angle_alpha   90.00
_cell.angle_beta   90.00
_cell.angle_gamma   90.00
#
_symmetry.space_group_name_H-M   'P 1'
#
loop_
_entity.id
_entity.type
_entity.pdbx_description
1 polymer ?
#
loop_
_entity_poly.entity_id
_entity_poly.type
_entity_poly.pdbx_seq_one_letter_code
_entity_poly.pdbx_strand_id
1 'polypeptide(L)' 'MHKIGVILVWLGLFLTVIGLIFGFMDLVKYGEASIWIAMIPAGFAALLTGVTMTQFSKSEESDTM' A
#
# COMPACT_ATOMS: atom_id res chain seq x y z
N MET A 1 1.03 11.15 14.87
CA MET A 1 0.83 10.28 13.68
C MET A 1 1.10 11.08 12.42
N HIS A 2 2.11 10.71 11.64
CA HIS A 2 2.45 11.46 10.42
C HIS A 2 1.30 11.39 9.41
N LYS A 3 0.65 12.53 9.16
CA LYS A 3 -0.50 12.62 8.25
C LYS A 3 -0.19 12.05 6.85
N ILE A 4 1.00 12.30 6.31
CA ILE A 4 1.46 11.75 5.02
C ILE A 4 1.60 10.22 5.09
N GLY A 5 2.22 9.70 6.16
CA GLY A 5 2.40 8.26 6.34
C GLY A 5 1.06 7.52 6.38
N VAL A 6 0.07 8.06 7.11
CA VAL A 6 -1.28 7.49 7.18
C VAL A 6 -1.97 7.51 5.82
N ILE A 7 -1.85 8.60 5.05
CA ILE A 7 -2.42 8.68 3.69
C ILE A 7 -1.80 7.63 2.77
N LEU A 8 -0.47 7.45 2.82
CA LEU A 8 0.23 6.43 2.03
C LEU A 8 -0.20 5.01 2.39
N VAL A 9 -0.44 4.73 3.68
CA VAL A 9 -0.98 3.44 4.12
C VAL A 9 -2.34 3.18 3.49
N TRP A 10 -3.27 4.14 3.56
CA TRP A 10 -4.60 3.98 2.98
C TRP A 10 -4.56 3.82 1.46
N LEU A 11 -3.72 4.62 0.78
CA LEU A 11 -3.54 4.53 -0.67
C LEU A 11 -2.98 3.17 -1.08
N GLY A 12 -1.92 2.71 -0.40
CA GLY A 12 -1.29 1.43 -0.69
C GLY A 12 -2.21 0.24 -0.41
N LEU A 13 -3.02 0.32 0.66
CA LEU A 13 -4.03 -0.69 0.97
C LEU A 13 -5.07 -0.77 -0.14
N PHE A 14 -5.60 0.37 -0.59
CA PHE A 14 -6.60 0.43 -1.64
C PHE A 14 -6.08 -0.13 -2.97
N LEU A 15 -4.88 0.28 -3.39
CA LEU A 15 -4.22 -0.24 -4.59
C LEU A 15 -4.03 -1.76 -4.54
N THR A 16 -3.62 -2.28 -3.38
CA THR A 16 -3.41 -3.72 -3.18
C THR A 16 -4.72 -4.49 -3.28
N VAL A 17 -5.78 -4.02 -2.60
CA VAL A 17 -7.10 -4.66 -2.62
C VAL A 17 -7.69 -4.68 -4.04
N ILE A 18 -7.62 -3.56 -4.77
CA ILE A 18 -8.09 -3.51 -6.16
C ILE A 18 -7.24 -4.42 -7.05
N GLY A 19 -5.91 -4.40 -6.91
CA GLY A 19 -5.02 -5.25 -7.69
C GLY A 19 -5.30 -6.73 -7.48
N LEU A 20 -5.61 -7.14 -6.24
CA LEU A 20 -6.03 -8.49 -5.93
C LEU A 20 -7.40 -8.82 -6.56
N ILE A 21 -8.42 -7.99 -6.33
CA ILE A 21 -9.78 -8.29 -6.81
C ILE A 21 -9.80 -8.40 -8.34
N PHE A 22 -9.35 -7.35 -9.04
CA PHE A 22 -9.42 -7.31 -10.51
C PHE A 22 -8.35 -8.19 -11.16
N GLY A 23 -7.16 -8.29 -10.56
CA GLY A 23 -6.08 -9.14 -11.04
C GLY A 23 -6.48 -10.62 -11.07
N PHE A 24 -7.03 -11.12 -9.96
CA PHE A 24 -7.46 -12.50 -9.87
C PHE A 24 -8.77 -12.76 -10.62
N MET A 25 -9.70 -11.80 -10.68
CA MET A 25 -10.91 -11.93 -11.49
C MET A 25 -10.58 -12.12 -12.97
N ASP A 26 -9.66 -11.32 -13.51
CA ASP A 26 -9.21 -11.46 -14.90
C ASP A 26 -8.44 -12.76 -15.11
N LEU A 27 -7.58 -13.16 -14.17
CA LEU A 27 -6.85 -14.42 -14.25
C LEU A 27 -7.79 -15.62 -14.32
N VAL A 28 -8.87 -15.62 -13.54
CA VAL A 28 -9.89 -16.68 -13.58
C VAL A 28 -10.70 -16.64 -14.87
N LYS A 29 -11.03 -15.44 -15.37
CA LYS A 29 -11.91 -15.27 -16.54
C LYS A 29 -11.19 -15.52 -17.87
N TYR A 30 -9.94 -15.09 -17.97
CA TYR A 30 -9.17 -15.08 -19.22
C TYR A 30 -7.97 -16.04 -19.22
N GLY A 31 -7.58 -16.58 -18.06
CA GLY A 31 -6.44 -17.50 -17.95
C GLY A 31 -5.07 -16.81 -18.02
N GLU A 32 -5.03 -15.48 -18.09
CA GLU A 32 -3.81 -14.68 -18.21
C GLU A 32 -3.71 -13.64 -17.09
N ALA A 33 -2.48 -13.34 -16.67
CA ALA A 33 -2.22 -12.33 -15.65
C ALA A 33 -2.51 -10.92 -16.21
N SER A 34 -3.45 -10.20 -15.60
CA SER A 34 -3.81 -8.86 -16.04
C SER A 34 -2.89 -7.77 -15.49
N ILE A 35 -2.92 -6.60 -16.13
CA ILE A 35 -2.18 -5.41 -15.69
C ILE A 35 -2.55 -4.98 -14.26
N TRP A 36 -3.73 -5.35 -13.77
CA TRP A 36 -4.18 -5.06 -12.41
C TRP A 36 -3.27 -5.70 -11.35
N ILE A 37 -2.63 -6.84 -11.64
CA ILE A 37 -1.67 -7.48 -10.74
C ILE A 37 -0.47 -6.57 -10.45
N ALA A 38 -0.08 -5.68 -11.39
CA ALA A 38 1.01 -4.73 -11.18
C ALA A 38 0.72 -3.69 -10.09
N MET A 39 -0.55 -3.49 -9.71
CA MET A 39 -0.90 -2.60 -8.60
C MET A 39 -0.56 -3.21 -7.23
N ILE A 40 -0.39 -4.53 -7.13
CA ILE A 40 -0.03 -5.21 -5.88
C ILE A 40 1.37 -4.79 -5.41
N PRO A 41 2.45 -4.92 -6.21
CA PRO A 41 3.77 -4.47 -5.79
C PRO A 41 3.84 -2.95 -5.58
N ALA A 42 3.10 -2.15 -6.36
CA ALA A 42 3.00 -0.71 -6.14
C ALA A 42 2.31 -0.37 -4.80
N GLY A 43 1.20 -1.04 -4.49
CA GLY A 43 0.48 -0.90 -3.23
C GLY A 43 1.31 -1.34 -2.03
N PHE A 44 2.07 -2.44 -2.16
CA PHE A 44 3.02 -2.89 -1.15
C PHE A 44 4.12 -1.85 -0.87
N ALA A 45 4.71 -1.26 -1.92
CA ALA A 45 5.73 -0.22 -1.75
C ALA A 45 5.17 1.03 -1.03
N ALA A 46 3.95 1.44 -1.37
CA ALA A 46 3.26 2.54 -0.69
C ALA A 46 2.94 2.22 0.78
N LEU A 47 2.46 1.01 1.07
CA LEU A 47 2.22 0.52 2.44
C LEU A 47 3.50 0.54 3.27
N LEU A 48 4.59 -0.05 2.76
CA LEU A 48 5.88 -0.09 3.44
C LEU A 48 6.39 1.32 3.74
N THR A 49 6.33 2.21 2.74
CA THR A 49 6.77 3.60 2.89
C THR A 49 5.92 4.34 3.93
N GLY A 50 4.59 4.20 3.86
CA GLY A 50 3.66 4.85 4.78
C GLY A 50 3.80 4.38 6.23
N VAL A 51 3.97 3.06 6.42
CA VAL A 51 4.24 2.47 7.75
C VAL A 51 5.56 2.99 8.30
N THR A 52 6.64 2.90 7.53
CA THR A 52 7.97 3.40 7.96
C THR A 52 7.90 4.87 8.36
N MET A 53 7.33 5.73 7.52
CA MET A 53 7.18 7.16 7.83
C MET A 53 6.36 7.41 9.11
N THR A 54 5.29 6.64 9.31
CA THR A 54 4.45 6.79 10.51
C THR A 54 5.18 6.37 11.78
N GLN A 55 6.00 5.32 11.70
CA GLN A 55 6.77 4.81 12.84
C GLN A 55 7.93 5.75 13.21
N PHE A 56 8.68 6.24 12.23
CA PHE A 56 9.82 7.15 12.46
C PHE A 56 9.37 8.53 12.97
N SER A 57 8.23 9.05 12.50
CA SER A 57 7.67 10.29 13.04
C SER A 57 7.24 10.16 14.51
N LYS A 58 6.98 8.94 15.00
CA LYS A 58 6.60 8.72 16.39
C LYS A 58 7.82 8.75 17.33
N SER A 59 8.99 8.33 16.88
CA SER A 59 10.22 8.38 17.69
C SER A 59 10.75 9.80 17.86
N GLU A 60 10.60 10.64 16.84
CA GLU A 60 11.07 12.04 16.88
C GLU A 60 10.30 12.90 17.92
N GLU A 61 9.01 12.60 18.12
CA GLU A 61 8.17 13.25 19.14
C GLU A 61 8.50 12.80 20.57
N SER A 62 9.03 11.58 20.77
CA SER A 62 9.44 11.10 22.09
C SER A 62 10.83 11.56 22.53
N ASP A 63 11.73 11.86 21.59
CA ASP A 63 13.11 12.30 21.89
C ASP A 63 13.20 13.81 22.18
N THR A 64 12.11 14.55 22.00
CA THR A 64 12.03 16.01 22.21
C THR A 64 11.25 16.42 23.47
N MET A 65 10.80 15.45 24.28
CA MET A 65 10.14 15.63 25.58
C MET A 65 11.01 15.09 26.72
#